data_AF-A0A2N5N9T3-F1
#
_entry.id   AF-A0A2N5N9T3-F1
#
_cell.length_a   1.000
_cell.length_b   1.000
_cell.length_c   1.000
_cell.angle_alpha   90.00
_cell.angle_beta   90.00
_cell.angle_gamma   90.00
#
_symmetry.space_group_name_H-M   'P 1'
#
loop_
_entity.id
_entity.type
_entity.pdbx_description
1 polymer ?
#
loop_
_entity_poly.entity_id
_entity_poly.type
_entity_poly.pdbx_seq_one_letter_code
_entity_poly.pdbx_strand_id
1 'polypeptide(L)'
;MRLKRNRGTATLLAALLLLLIAGGGYWMWSKQGHPDETDASYAGHGGTFKNTLAEIDTPDPSVVHHGGFYYMTFTHGGTDIMVMKSRTLDFRSAERKVVWHPPVGTAYSANLWAPEIQHVRGKWLIYFAADDGDNANHRMYALEAATDDPMGEYAFKGKIADDTDKWAIDGLVMEHEERLYFIWSGWEGDVNEAQNTYIAPMSDPLTISGPRVLLSRPDLDWEKAGGPPYINEGQSVLRRDGRVHIVYSGAGSWTPYYSIGALSLREGGDPLRAEDWSKHPEPLLAPDAEAGVYGPGHNSFAASPDGTETWIVYHATSGESDGWANRKARAAKVGWTADGLPDFGPPQPLEAAIEAPSGMGVLRAEDARPDGEELVFSDVVSTVETVVPVLLHYRMAEGGAGRISLSSSAGKAETAELEPTATGAVGYAYAELKLPEGGGELRARASGGAELLALELPRFEAEWGEMLGGAEENENVFASRGAAALLHEAGAGVRLPNVRVPKSGTYTVSVAVLNPADGSKLEISAGGAKRTLDIEPQQRGELRMYEAELKLPAGASAIELTARAGSLRVDFADIWIRPGG
;
A
#
# COMPACT_ATOMS: atom_id res chain seq x y z
N MET A 1 18.00 44.97 -67.48
CA MET A 1 18.21 43.55 -67.87
C MET A 1 18.51 42.77 -66.59
N ARG A 2 17.68 41.77 -66.28
CA ARG A 2 17.67 40.99 -65.02
C ARG A 2 18.97 40.20 -64.82
N LEU A 3 19.46 40.13 -63.58
CA LEU A 3 20.06 38.90 -63.06
C LEU A 3 19.55 38.60 -61.64
N LYS A 4 18.85 37.47 -61.55
CA LYS A 4 18.38 36.83 -60.32
C LYS A 4 19.58 36.34 -59.51
N ARG A 5 19.62 36.61 -58.21
CA ARG A 5 20.53 35.94 -57.28
C ARG A 5 19.72 34.97 -56.41
N ASN A 6 19.98 33.69 -56.62
CA ASN A 6 19.23 32.55 -56.09
C ASN A 6 19.46 32.43 -54.57
N ARG A 7 18.44 32.65 -53.76
CA ARG A 7 18.46 32.46 -52.29
C ARG A 7 18.23 31.00 -51.86
N GLY A 8 18.14 30.05 -52.80
CA GLY A 8 17.81 28.65 -52.52
C GLY A 8 18.98 27.73 -52.17
N THR A 9 20.23 28.11 -52.46
CA THR A 9 21.39 27.20 -52.30
C THR A 9 22.17 27.40 -51.00
N ALA A 10 22.06 28.55 -50.34
CA ALA A 10 22.73 28.79 -49.06
C ALA A 10 22.03 28.11 -47.87
N THR A 11 20.71 27.96 -47.93
CA THR A 11 19.92 27.33 -46.84
C THR A 11 20.04 25.81 -46.82
N LEU A 12 20.27 25.18 -47.98
CA LEU A 12 20.42 23.73 -48.10
C LEU A 12 21.78 23.22 -47.59
N LEU A 13 22.85 24.01 -47.73
CA LEU A 13 24.16 23.66 -47.17
C LEU A 13 24.23 23.82 -45.64
N ALA A 14 23.48 24.78 -45.07
CA ALA A 14 23.38 24.93 -43.61
C ALA A 14 22.56 23.78 -42.96
N ALA A 15 21.51 23.32 -43.63
CA ALA A 15 20.70 22.20 -43.15
C ALA A 15 21.46 20.86 -43.19
N LEU A 16 22.31 20.63 -44.20
CA LEU A 16 23.14 19.44 -44.30
C LEU A 16 24.30 19.40 -43.30
N LEU A 17 24.88 20.56 -42.93
CA LEU A 17 25.87 20.60 -41.84
C LEU A 17 25.26 20.38 -40.46
N LEU A 18 24.03 20.87 -40.21
CA LEU A 18 23.32 20.63 -38.94
C LEU A 18 22.87 19.18 -38.78
N LEU A 19 22.50 18.49 -39.88
CA LEU A 19 22.16 17.06 -39.85
C LEU A 19 23.39 16.16 -39.65
N LEU A 20 24.58 16.56 -40.11
CA LEU A 20 25.82 15.83 -39.85
C LEU A 20 26.35 16.04 -38.42
N ILE A 21 26.11 17.21 -37.82
CA ILE A 21 26.42 17.45 -36.40
C ILE A 21 25.41 16.74 -35.49
N ALA A 22 24.12 16.71 -35.85
CA ALA A 22 23.09 15.95 -35.11
C ALA A 22 23.28 14.42 -35.24
N GLY A 23 23.63 13.92 -36.42
CA GLY A 23 23.92 12.50 -36.65
C GLY A 23 25.23 12.02 -36.01
N GLY A 24 26.27 12.85 -36.04
CA GLY A 24 27.55 12.57 -35.37
C GLY A 24 27.46 12.64 -33.85
N GLY A 25 26.66 13.58 -33.31
CA GLY A 25 26.36 13.66 -31.88
C GLY A 25 25.54 12.49 -31.37
N TYR A 26 24.56 12.00 -32.15
CA TYR A 26 23.77 10.82 -31.79
C TYR A 26 24.59 9.52 -31.83
N TRP A 27 25.58 9.41 -32.72
CA TRP A 27 26.45 8.24 -32.82
C TRP A 27 27.64 8.26 -31.84
N MET A 28 28.03 9.44 -31.32
CA MET A 28 29.01 9.54 -30.22
C MET A 28 28.38 9.54 -28.82
N TRP A 29 27.10 9.86 -28.68
CA TRP A 29 26.36 9.71 -27.42
C TRP A 29 25.98 8.25 -27.14
N SER A 30 25.88 7.39 -28.16
CA SER A 30 25.61 5.95 -28.03
C SER A 30 26.84 5.08 -27.71
N LYS A 31 28.00 5.69 -27.36
CA LYS A 31 29.23 4.96 -27.00
C LYS A 31 30.04 5.54 -25.84
N GLN A 32 29.48 6.41 -25.02
CA GLN A 32 30.08 6.79 -23.73
C GLN A 32 29.29 6.13 -22.61
N GLY A 33 30.01 5.32 -21.84
CA GLY A 33 29.48 4.29 -20.96
C GLY A 33 28.31 4.76 -20.12
N HIS A 34 27.28 3.92 -20.09
CA HIS A 34 26.44 3.84 -18.92
C HIS A 34 27.38 3.78 -17.71
N PRO A 35 27.22 4.66 -16.70
CA PRO A 35 27.74 4.29 -15.39
C PRO A 35 27.19 2.89 -15.13
N ASP A 36 28.03 1.99 -14.62
CA ASP A 36 27.62 0.64 -14.23
C ASP A 36 26.18 0.68 -13.71
N GLU A 37 25.34 -0.25 -14.16
CA GLU A 37 24.14 -0.63 -13.41
C GLU A 37 24.61 -0.91 -11.98
N THR A 38 24.67 0.13 -11.16
CA THR A 38 24.73 0.02 -9.72
C THR A 38 23.44 -0.72 -9.40
N ASP A 39 23.57 -1.99 -9.01
CA ASP A 39 22.49 -2.87 -8.55
C ASP A 39 21.34 -2.00 -8.03
N ALA A 40 20.26 -1.88 -8.81
CA ALA A 40 19.05 -1.27 -8.30
C ALA A 40 18.72 -2.05 -7.03
N SER A 41 18.80 -1.39 -5.86
CA SER A 41 18.70 -2.09 -4.58
C SER A 41 17.42 -2.92 -4.58
N TYR A 42 17.57 -4.24 -4.50
CA TYR A 42 16.44 -5.16 -4.52
C TYR A 42 15.57 -4.88 -3.30
N ALA A 43 14.38 -4.32 -3.53
CA ALA A 43 13.43 -3.89 -2.52
C ALA A 43 12.30 -4.92 -2.31
N GLY A 44 12.63 -6.21 -2.45
CA GLY A 44 11.69 -7.32 -2.36
C GLY A 44 11.19 -7.83 -3.71
N HIS A 45 10.49 -8.98 -3.66
CA HIS A 45 9.96 -9.69 -4.83
C HIS A 45 8.83 -8.95 -5.56
N GLY A 46 8.26 -7.91 -4.97
CA GLY A 46 7.24 -7.06 -5.60
C GLY A 46 5.87 -7.73 -5.63
N GLY A 47 5.22 -7.69 -6.79
CA GLY A 47 3.85 -8.17 -6.98
C GLY A 47 2.80 -7.06 -6.91
N THR A 48 1.55 -7.48 -6.72
CA THR A 48 0.35 -6.63 -6.75
C THR A 48 -0.63 -6.97 -5.64
N PHE A 49 -1.58 -6.07 -5.40
CA PHE A 49 -2.79 -6.30 -4.61
C PHE A 49 -3.99 -5.64 -5.32
N LYS A 50 -5.20 -5.92 -4.82
CA LYS A 50 -6.45 -5.31 -5.32
C LYS A 50 -7.21 -4.60 -4.22
N ASN A 51 -7.91 -3.53 -4.60
CA ASN A 51 -8.93 -2.89 -3.77
C ASN A 51 -10.21 -3.74 -3.74
N THR A 52 -11.06 -3.69 -2.72
CA THR A 52 -10.93 -3.03 -1.42
C THR A 52 -9.84 -3.67 -0.56
N LEU A 53 -9.33 -2.94 0.43
CA LEU A 53 -8.33 -3.45 1.37
C LEU A 53 -8.92 -4.42 2.41
N ALA A 54 -10.24 -4.42 2.60
CA ALA A 54 -10.93 -5.31 3.53
C ALA A 54 -12.33 -5.71 3.01
N GLU A 55 -12.78 -6.91 3.35
CA GLU A 55 -14.12 -7.41 2.98
C GLU A 55 -15.26 -6.67 3.68
N ILE A 56 -14.98 -6.04 4.83
CA ILE A 56 -15.98 -5.28 5.59
C ILE A 56 -15.97 -3.80 5.19
N ASP A 57 -17.04 -3.09 5.54
CA ASP A 57 -17.08 -1.63 5.39
C ASP A 57 -16.02 -1.01 6.30
N THR A 58 -15.23 -0.11 5.71
CA THR A 58 -14.09 0.56 6.35
C THR A 58 -14.16 2.07 6.08
N PRO A 59 -15.26 2.73 6.47
CA PRO A 59 -15.37 4.18 6.38
C PRO A 59 -14.32 4.86 7.27
N ASP A 60 -13.82 5.98 6.78
CA ASP A 60 -12.86 6.84 7.48
C ASP A 60 -11.55 6.10 7.87
N PRO A 61 -10.83 5.47 6.91
CA PRO A 61 -9.68 4.64 7.22
C PRO A 61 -8.45 5.46 7.63
N SER A 62 -7.95 5.17 8.83
CA SER A 62 -6.69 5.69 9.36
C SER A 62 -5.65 4.57 9.41
N VAL A 63 -4.57 4.69 8.61
CA VAL A 63 -3.52 3.69 8.48
C VAL A 63 -2.15 4.25 8.83
N VAL A 64 -1.40 3.52 9.67
CA VAL A 64 -0.02 3.83 10.03
C VAL A 64 0.87 2.60 9.86
N HIS A 65 2.09 2.78 9.36
CA HIS A 65 3.11 1.73 9.28
C HIS A 65 4.11 1.86 10.43
N HIS A 66 4.33 0.79 11.19
CA HIS A 66 5.28 0.74 12.30
C HIS A 66 5.76 -0.69 12.57
N GLY A 67 7.07 -0.87 12.80
CA GLY A 67 7.65 -2.17 13.20
C GLY A 67 7.34 -3.34 12.26
N GLY A 68 7.32 -3.08 10.94
CA GLY A 68 7.03 -4.09 9.92
C GLY A 68 5.55 -4.46 9.75
N PHE A 69 4.63 -3.67 10.32
CA PHE A 69 3.19 -3.85 10.19
C PHE A 69 2.47 -2.55 9.83
N TYR A 70 1.34 -2.69 9.16
CA TYR A 70 0.31 -1.67 9.05
C TYR A 70 -0.76 -1.89 10.11
N TYR A 71 -1.19 -0.80 10.72
CA TYR A 71 -2.30 -0.75 11.66
C TYR A 71 -3.38 0.15 11.08
N MET A 72 -4.60 -0.38 10.96
CA MET A 72 -5.74 0.37 10.46
C MET A 72 -6.83 0.49 11.53
N THR A 73 -7.33 1.69 11.74
CA THR A 73 -8.61 1.92 12.41
C THR A 73 -9.57 2.64 11.45
N PHE A 74 -10.86 2.60 11.74
CA PHE A 74 -11.93 3.09 10.87
C PHE A 74 -13.23 3.23 11.69
N THR A 75 -14.23 3.93 11.16
CA THR A 75 -15.56 4.03 11.81
C THR A 75 -16.24 2.65 11.83
N HIS A 76 -16.12 1.94 12.96
CA HIS A 76 -16.66 0.59 13.13
C HIS A 76 -18.07 0.65 13.75
N GLY A 77 -19.06 0.97 12.91
CA GLY A 77 -20.48 0.98 13.30
C GLY A 77 -20.89 2.06 14.31
N GLY A 78 -19.97 2.92 14.74
CA GLY A 78 -20.24 3.99 15.69
C GLY A 78 -20.32 3.55 17.15
N THR A 79 -19.87 2.34 17.49
CA THR A 79 -20.08 1.72 18.82
C THR A 79 -18.81 1.43 19.61
N ASP A 80 -17.68 1.27 18.93
CA ASP A 80 -16.41 0.87 19.52
C ASP A 80 -15.23 1.33 18.67
N ILE A 81 -14.01 1.17 19.19
CA ILE A 81 -12.77 1.42 18.46
C ILE A 81 -12.07 0.10 18.19
N MET A 82 -11.96 -0.25 16.90
CA MET A 82 -11.26 -1.43 16.41
C MET A 82 -9.94 -1.04 15.74
N VAL A 83 -8.91 -1.87 15.96
CA VAL A 83 -7.65 -1.83 15.20
C VAL A 83 -7.47 -3.15 14.47
N MET A 84 -7.11 -3.07 13.19
CA MET A 84 -6.63 -4.19 12.39
C MET A 84 -5.12 -4.12 12.25
N LYS A 85 -4.45 -5.28 12.25
CA LYS A 85 -3.00 -5.40 12.05
C LYS A 85 -2.71 -6.32 10.88
N SER A 86 -1.95 -5.84 9.90
CA SER A 86 -1.51 -6.62 8.73
C SER A 86 -0.05 -6.34 8.39
N ARG A 87 0.62 -7.27 7.70
CA ARG A 87 1.96 -7.03 7.13
C ARG A 87 1.90 -6.31 5.78
N THR A 88 0.74 -6.32 5.15
CA THR A 88 0.50 -5.71 3.84
C THR A 88 -0.61 -4.66 3.96
N LEU A 89 -0.82 -3.88 2.92
CA LEU A 89 -2.01 -3.01 2.83
C LEU A 89 -3.29 -3.79 2.53
N ASP A 90 -3.20 -5.10 2.30
CA ASP A 90 -4.36 -5.99 2.24
C ASP A 90 -4.70 -6.50 3.66
N PHE A 91 -5.86 -6.08 4.16
CA PHE A 91 -6.37 -6.37 5.50
C PHE A 91 -7.43 -7.48 5.51
N ARG A 92 -7.72 -8.14 4.38
CA ARG A 92 -8.70 -9.23 4.31
C ARG A 92 -8.42 -10.34 5.35
N SER A 93 -7.15 -10.67 5.52
CA SER A 93 -6.65 -11.67 6.48
C SER A 93 -6.04 -11.05 7.75
N ALA A 94 -6.25 -9.76 8.01
CA ALA A 94 -5.66 -9.07 9.16
C ALA A 94 -6.18 -9.61 10.50
N GLU A 95 -5.31 -9.58 11.51
CA GLU A 95 -5.74 -9.68 12.90
C GLU A 95 -6.62 -8.47 13.23
N ARG A 96 -7.72 -8.68 13.98
CA ARG A 96 -8.66 -7.61 14.35
C ARG A 96 -8.93 -7.65 15.84
N LYS A 97 -8.90 -6.50 16.48
CA LYS A 97 -9.21 -6.38 17.91
C LYS A 97 -9.94 -5.09 18.20
N VAL A 98 -11.04 -5.20 18.93
CA VAL A 98 -11.66 -4.03 19.57
C VAL A 98 -10.78 -3.65 20.76
N VAL A 99 -10.13 -2.50 20.65
CA VAL A 99 -9.15 -2.02 21.65
C VAL A 99 -9.80 -1.19 22.75
N TRP A 100 -11.01 -0.68 22.51
CA TRP A 100 -11.75 0.12 23.48
C TRP A 100 -13.26 0.15 23.23
N HIS A 101 -14.02 0.17 24.32
CA HIS A 101 -15.47 0.41 24.31
C HIS A 101 -15.80 1.61 25.20
N PRO A 102 -16.69 2.52 24.76
CA PRO A 102 -17.13 3.62 25.59
C PRO A 102 -18.04 3.14 26.73
N PRO A 103 -17.99 3.75 27.92
CA PRO A 103 -19.01 3.55 28.95
C PRO A 103 -20.36 4.09 28.45
N VAL A 104 -21.41 3.29 28.60
CA VAL A 104 -22.78 3.61 28.16
C VAL A 104 -23.30 4.89 28.84
N GLY A 105 -24.01 5.74 28.08
CA GLY A 105 -24.70 6.92 28.61
C GLY A 105 -23.79 8.10 28.91
N THR A 106 -22.60 8.13 28.32
CA THR A 106 -21.64 9.25 28.39
C THR A 106 -21.72 10.11 27.14
N ALA A 107 -21.11 11.31 27.19
CA ALA A 107 -21.01 12.26 26.07
C ALA A 107 -20.18 11.76 24.87
N TYR A 108 -19.65 10.53 24.95
CA TYR A 108 -18.77 9.91 23.98
C TYR A 108 -19.12 8.43 23.79
N SER A 109 -20.41 8.08 23.96
CA SER A 109 -20.88 6.69 23.96
C SER A 109 -21.67 6.27 22.75
N ALA A 110 -21.94 7.20 21.83
CA ALA A 110 -22.61 6.94 20.57
C ALA A 110 -21.90 7.68 19.43
N ASN A 111 -22.20 7.23 18.21
CA ASN A 111 -21.70 7.83 16.97
C ASN A 111 -20.17 8.01 16.97
N LEU A 112 -19.43 6.97 17.38
CA LEU A 112 -17.97 7.00 17.35
C LEU A 112 -17.49 7.04 15.89
N TRP A 113 -17.00 8.19 15.44
CA TRP A 113 -16.62 8.44 14.06
C TRP A 113 -15.12 8.73 13.92
N ALA A 114 -14.59 8.35 12.76
CA ALA A 114 -13.27 8.67 12.26
C ALA A 114 -12.16 8.55 13.30
N PRO A 115 -11.96 7.36 13.91
CA PRO A 115 -10.79 7.17 14.73
C PRO A 115 -9.52 7.35 13.88
N GLU A 116 -8.57 8.10 14.40
CA GLU A 116 -7.28 8.39 13.79
C GLU A 116 -6.18 7.84 14.71
N ILE A 117 -5.41 6.86 14.22
CA ILE A 117 -4.32 6.24 14.99
C ILE A 117 -2.99 6.92 14.67
N GLN A 118 -2.30 7.43 15.70
CA GLN A 118 -1.03 8.14 15.54
C GLN A 118 0.01 7.68 16.58
N HIS A 119 1.28 7.63 16.16
CA HIS A 119 2.41 7.47 17.06
C HIS A 119 3.07 8.83 17.28
N VAL A 120 2.69 9.52 18.36
CA VAL A 120 3.12 10.90 18.66
C VAL A 120 4.01 10.90 19.89
N ARG A 121 5.23 11.41 19.76
CA ARG A 121 6.20 11.54 20.87
C ARG A 121 6.39 10.26 21.71
N GLY A 122 6.44 9.11 21.04
CA GLY A 122 6.66 7.80 21.67
C GLY A 122 5.42 7.19 22.33
N LYS A 123 4.22 7.66 21.96
CA LYS A 123 2.94 7.14 22.46
C LYS A 123 1.99 6.86 21.31
N TRP A 124 1.26 5.75 21.42
CA TRP A 124 0.12 5.45 20.56
C TRP A 124 -1.12 6.15 21.09
N LEU A 125 -1.69 6.98 20.23
CA LEU A 125 -2.89 7.76 20.50
C LEU A 125 -3.95 7.44 19.44
N ILE A 126 -5.21 7.37 19.86
CA ILE A 126 -6.34 7.33 18.94
C ILE A 126 -7.23 8.53 19.24
N TYR A 127 -7.37 9.41 18.26
CA TYR A 127 -8.31 10.54 18.32
C TYR A 127 -9.60 10.13 17.63
N PHE A 128 -10.76 10.44 18.20
CA PHE A 128 -12.04 10.05 17.60
C PHE A 128 -13.12 11.07 17.92
N ALA A 129 -14.10 11.20 17.03
CA ALA A 129 -15.30 11.96 17.30
C ALA A 129 -16.34 11.07 17.97
N ALA A 130 -17.10 11.60 18.93
CA ALA A 130 -18.25 10.89 19.49
C ALA A 130 -19.27 11.86 20.09
N ASP A 131 -20.47 11.36 20.35
CA ASP A 131 -21.55 12.08 21.02
C ASP A 131 -22.33 11.19 22.02
N ASP A 132 -23.49 11.67 22.47
CA ASP A 132 -24.45 10.98 23.35
C ASP A 132 -25.72 10.49 22.61
N GLY A 133 -25.67 10.41 21.28
CA GLY A 133 -26.78 10.08 20.39
C GLY A 133 -27.42 11.31 19.73
N ASP A 134 -27.00 12.52 20.12
CA ASP A 134 -27.38 13.77 19.47
C ASP A 134 -26.17 14.37 18.73
N ASN A 135 -26.25 14.41 17.40
CA ASN A 135 -25.18 14.91 16.54
C ASN A 135 -24.71 16.33 16.90
N ALA A 136 -25.55 17.20 17.46
CA ALA A 136 -25.13 18.54 17.88
C ALA A 136 -24.05 18.52 18.98
N ASN A 137 -23.94 17.41 19.71
CA ASN A 137 -23.01 17.22 20.82
C ASN A 137 -21.67 16.59 20.41
N HIS A 138 -21.44 16.31 19.12
CA HIS A 138 -20.18 15.72 18.66
C HIS A 138 -18.96 16.54 19.08
N ARG A 139 -17.99 15.89 19.70
CA ARG A 139 -16.70 16.45 20.10
C ARG A 139 -15.58 15.47 19.81
N MET A 140 -14.36 15.99 19.79
CA MET A 140 -13.15 15.18 19.73
C MET A 140 -12.75 14.66 21.11
N TYR A 141 -12.31 13.41 21.13
CA TYR A 141 -11.81 12.71 22.31
C TYR A 141 -10.51 11.98 21.96
N ALA A 142 -9.75 11.60 22.98
CA ALA A 142 -8.50 10.87 22.81
C ALA A 142 -8.42 9.63 23.70
N LEU A 143 -7.79 8.60 23.15
CA LEU A 143 -7.35 7.39 23.82
C LEU A 143 -5.81 7.32 23.78
N GLU A 144 -5.19 6.74 24.80
CA GLU A 144 -3.75 6.46 24.85
C GLU A 144 -3.51 4.97 25.15
N ALA A 145 -2.66 4.31 24.36
CA ALA A 145 -2.34 2.91 24.60
C ALA A 145 -1.63 2.73 25.95
N ALA A 146 -1.97 1.66 26.67
CA ALA A 146 -1.34 1.33 27.95
C ALA A 146 0.11 0.83 27.80
N THR A 147 0.49 0.39 26.60
CA THR A 147 1.80 -0.16 26.25
C THR A 147 2.20 0.32 24.85
N ASP A 148 3.38 -0.08 24.37
CA ASP A 148 3.86 0.28 23.03
C ASP A 148 3.23 -0.59 21.90
N ASP A 149 2.30 -1.49 22.23
CA ASP A 149 1.55 -2.29 21.25
C ASP A 149 0.26 -1.56 20.80
N PRO A 150 0.11 -1.22 19.51
CA PRO A 150 -1.11 -0.56 18.99
C PRO A 150 -2.36 -1.43 19.08
N MET A 151 -2.20 -2.76 19.20
CA MET A 151 -3.29 -3.71 19.42
C MET A 151 -3.59 -3.90 20.92
N GLY A 152 -2.90 -3.18 21.80
CA GLY A 152 -3.07 -3.23 23.25
C GLY A 152 -4.40 -2.66 23.73
N GLU A 153 -4.55 -2.57 25.05
CA GLU A 153 -5.65 -1.84 25.68
C GLU A 153 -5.37 -0.33 25.66
N TYR A 154 -6.43 0.47 25.53
CA TYR A 154 -6.33 1.93 25.53
C TYR A 154 -7.08 2.54 26.72
N ALA A 155 -6.49 3.59 27.29
CA ALA A 155 -7.08 4.41 28.35
C ALA A 155 -7.71 5.67 27.77
N PHE A 156 -8.92 5.99 28.21
CA PHE A 156 -9.61 7.24 27.84
C PHE A 156 -8.93 8.45 28.49
N LYS A 157 -8.58 9.46 27.67
CA LYS A 157 -7.84 10.65 28.10
C LYS A 157 -8.70 11.92 28.20
N GLY A 158 -9.96 11.85 27.77
CA GLY A 158 -10.88 12.96 27.84
C GLY A 158 -11.12 13.63 26.50
N LYS A 159 -11.84 14.75 26.55
CA LYS A 159 -12.19 15.59 25.41
C LYS A 159 -10.98 16.43 24.98
N ILE A 160 -10.75 16.55 23.68
CA ILE A 160 -9.84 17.52 23.07
C ILE A 160 -10.68 18.70 22.59
N ALA A 161 -10.51 19.87 23.22
CA ALA A 161 -11.29 21.05 22.88
C ALA A 161 -10.49 22.34 23.08
N ASP A 162 -10.77 23.33 22.24
CA ASP A 162 -10.42 24.72 22.51
C ASP A 162 -11.47 25.36 23.44
N ASP A 163 -11.23 26.61 23.85
CA ASP A 163 -12.13 27.33 24.78
C ASP A 163 -13.56 27.54 24.24
N THR A 164 -13.77 27.39 22.93
CA THR A 164 -15.11 27.55 22.34
C THR A 164 -15.98 26.30 22.45
N ASP A 165 -15.39 25.12 22.67
CA ASP A 165 -16.04 23.80 22.79
C ASP A 165 -17.18 23.60 21.79
N LYS A 166 -16.93 23.97 20.52
CA LYS A 166 -17.89 23.80 19.42
C LYS A 166 -17.89 22.39 18.87
N TRP A 167 -18.91 22.09 18.06
CA TRP A 167 -18.99 20.85 17.30
C TRP A 167 -17.69 20.59 16.54
N ALA A 168 -17.13 19.38 16.69
CA ALA A 168 -15.83 19.00 16.15
C ALA A 168 -15.77 17.50 15.83
N ILE A 169 -15.28 17.17 14.64
CA ILE A 169 -15.00 15.81 14.18
C ILE A 169 -13.65 15.73 13.43
N ASP A 170 -13.24 14.52 13.04
CA ASP A 170 -12.12 14.25 12.14
C ASP A 170 -10.81 14.92 12.56
N GLY A 171 -10.56 14.94 13.87
CA GLY A 171 -9.43 15.64 14.47
C GLY A 171 -8.18 14.78 14.61
N LEU A 172 -7.01 15.38 14.35
CA LEU A 172 -5.71 14.72 14.44
C LEU A 172 -4.61 15.67 14.91
N VAL A 173 -3.48 15.12 15.34
CA VAL A 173 -2.30 15.90 15.72
C VAL A 173 -1.30 16.01 14.59
N MET A 174 -0.82 17.23 14.38
CA MET A 174 0.26 17.56 13.47
C MET A 174 1.47 18.06 14.25
N GLU A 175 2.65 17.46 14.03
CA GLU A 175 3.91 17.98 14.55
C GLU A 175 4.66 18.78 13.48
N HIS A 176 4.96 20.05 13.72
CA HIS A 176 5.70 20.91 12.81
C HIS A 176 6.72 21.76 13.57
N GLU A 177 7.98 21.72 13.17
CA GLU A 177 9.09 22.41 13.85
C GLU A 177 9.10 22.15 15.38
N GLU A 178 9.01 20.87 15.77
CA GLU A 178 8.97 20.39 17.16
C GLU A 178 7.76 20.87 17.99
N ARG A 179 6.81 21.57 17.37
CA ARG A 179 5.56 22.04 18.00
C ARG A 179 4.38 21.18 17.56
N LEU A 180 3.39 21.06 18.44
CA LEU A 180 2.18 20.30 18.20
C LEU A 180 1.01 21.23 17.86
N TYR A 181 0.18 20.75 16.96
CA TYR A 181 -1.03 21.43 16.51
C TYR A 181 -2.16 20.40 16.41
N PHE A 182 -3.36 20.76 16.86
CA PHE A 182 -4.56 19.96 16.60
C PHE A 182 -5.24 20.52 15.37
N ILE A 183 -5.59 19.67 14.42
CA ILE A 183 -6.34 20.02 13.20
C ILE A 183 -7.65 19.26 13.24
N TRP A 184 -8.78 19.88 12.91
CA TRP A 184 -10.08 19.22 12.92
C TRP A 184 -11.10 19.90 12.00
N SER A 185 -12.17 19.18 11.71
CA SER A 185 -13.39 19.70 11.10
C SER A 185 -14.33 20.26 12.17
N GLY A 186 -14.79 21.50 12.05
CA GLY A 186 -15.65 22.10 13.07
C GLY A 186 -16.65 23.14 12.57
N TRP A 187 -17.63 23.45 13.43
CA TRP A 187 -18.59 24.53 13.19
C TRP A 187 -18.05 25.88 13.67
N GLU A 188 -18.38 26.95 12.94
CA GLU A 188 -18.09 28.32 13.38
C GLU A 188 -18.94 28.71 14.61
N GLY A 189 -20.23 28.37 14.58
CA GLY A 189 -21.18 28.57 15.68
C GLY A 189 -21.80 27.26 16.15
N ASP A 190 -23.08 27.32 16.53
CA ASP A 190 -23.86 26.18 17.06
C ASP A 190 -24.90 25.65 16.06
N VAL A 191 -24.79 26.06 14.78
CA VAL A 191 -25.73 25.69 13.71
C VAL A 191 -25.00 24.90 12.64
N ASN A 192 -25.64 23.83 12.16
CA ASN A 192 -25.13 22.97 11.10
C ASN A 192 -25.27 23.61 9.71
N GLU A 193 -24.44 24.61 9.42
CA GLU A 193 -24.42 25.31 8.12
C GLU A 193 -23.21 24.90 7.28
N ALA A 194 -22.04 24.85 7.91
CA ALA A 194 -20.79 24.45 7.28
C ALA A 194 -19.84 23.83 8.29
N GLN A 195 -19.13 22.81 7.82
CA GLN A 195 -17.95 22.27 8.48
C GLN A 195 -16.69 22.91 7.87
N ASN A 196 -15.76 23.33 8.72
CA ASN A 196 -14.56 24.07 8.31
C ASN A 196 -13.31 23.44 8.91
N THR A 197 -12.17 23.60 8.22
CA THR A 197 -10.88 23.16 8.76
C THR A 197 -10.33 24.19 9.74
N TYR A 198 -10.14 23.77 10.99
CA TYR A 198 -9.51 24.56 12.04
C TYR A 198 -8.17 23.97 12.46
N ILE A 199 -7.30 24.82 13.01
CA ILE A 199 -6.04 24.43 13.65
C ILE A 199 -5.85 25.19 14.97
N ALA A 200 -5.25 24.58 15.98
CA ALA A 200 -4.86 25.24 17.23
C ALA A 200 -3.53 24.71 17.76
N PRO A 201 -2.71 25.53 18.46
CA PRO A 201 -1.48 25.05 19.08
C PRO A 201 -1.77 24.14 20.26
N MET A 202 -0.94 23.12 20.48
CA MET A 202 -1.04 22.22 21.62
C MET A 202 0.20 22.30 22.52
N SER A 203 -0.02 22.14 23.83
CA SER A 203 1.07 22.08 24.82
C SER A 203 1.62 20.66 24.98
N ASP A 204 0.76 19.66 24.77
CA ASP A 204 1.05 18.24 24.70
C ASP A 204 0.04 17.57 23.75
N PRO A 205 0.21 16.30 23.33
CA PRO A 205 -0.68 15.64 22.37
C PRO A 205 -2.15 15.50 22.79
N LEU A 206 -2.53 15.89 24.01
CA LEU A 206 -3.88 15.79 24.57
C LEU A 206 -4.47 17.17 24.95
N THR A 207 -3.71 18.26 24.84
CA THR A 207 -4.12 19.56 25.38
C THR A 207 -3.92 20.70 24.38
N ILE A 208 -5.01 21.20 23.80
CA ILE A 208 -5.03 22.47 23.06
C ILE A 208 -4.67 23.62 24.03
N SER A 209 -3.80 24.51 23.59
CA SER A 209 -3.13 25.52 24.42
C SER A 209 -3.34 26.95 23.94
N GLY A 210 -4.19 27.15 22.94
CA GLY A 210 -4.49 28.46 22.38
C GLY A 210 -5.77 28.45 21.54
N PRO A 211 -6.18 29.62 21.03
CA PRO A 211 -7.41 29.74 20.25
C PRO A 211 -7.30 28.97 18.94
N ARG A 212 -8.45 28.47 18.47
CA ARG A 212 -8.57 27.93 17.11
C ARG A 212 -8.40 29.00 16.04
N VAL A 213 -7.76 28.64 14.95
CA VAL A 213 -7.58 29.42 13.73
C VAL A 213 -8.35 28.73 12.61
N LEU A 214 -9.18 29.47 11.90
CA LEU A 214 -9.84 28.98 10.70
C LEU A 214 -8.86 28.97 9.52
N LEU A 215 -8.59 27.80 8.96
CA LEU A 215 -7.71 27.65 7.79
C LEU A 215 -8.49 27.62 6.47
N SER A 216 -9.60 26.88 6.42
CA SER A 216 -10.38 26.69 5.20
C SER A 216 -11.87 26.60 5.48
N ARG A 217 -12.65 27.24 4.61
CA ARG A 217 -14.10 27.07 4.49
C ARG A 217 -14.41 26.39 3.15
N PRO A 218 -15.56 25.70 3.01
CA PRO A 218 -16.01 25.19 1.72
C PRO A 218 -16.49 26.34 0.83
N ASP A 219 -15.62 26.85 -0.03
CA ASP A 219 -15.87 28.01 -0.91
C ASP A 219 -15.76 27.66 -2.41
N LEU A 220 -15.14 26.54 -2.74
CA LEU A 220 -15.00 26.03 -4.10
C LEU A 220 -16.28 25.28 -4.53
N ASP A 221 -16.59 25.31 -5.82
CA ASP A 221 -17.84 24.74 -6.33
C ASP A 221 -17.92 23.22 -6.13
N TRP A 222 -16.79 22.51 -6.24
CA TRP A 222 -16.73 21.08 -5.96
C TRP A 222 -16.95 20.75 -4.48
N GLU A 223 -16.54 21.63 -3.55
CA GLU A 223 -16.77 21.44 -2.10
C GLU A 223 -18.23 21.66 -1.70
N LYS A 224 -18.96 22.46 -2.49
CA LYS A 224 -20.37 22.78 -2.27
C LYS A 224 -21.32 21.83 -3.01
N ALA A 225 -20.77 20.88 -3.77
CA ALA A 225 -21.57 19.89 -4.49
C ALA A 225 -22.43 19.07 -3.52
N GLY A 226 -23.66 18.75 -3.93
CA GLY A 226 -24.65 18.08 -3.07
C GLY A 226 -25.47 19.00 -2.16
N GLY A 227 -25.08 20.28 -2.01
CA GLY A 227 -25.82 21.27 -1.22
C GLY A 227 -25.44 21.32 0.26
N PRO A 228 -26.07 22.20 1.06
CA PRO A 228 -25.72 22.38 2.47
C PRO A 228 -26.17 21.18 3.36
N PRO A 229 -25.51 20.95 4.51
CA PRO A 229 -24.37 21.72 5.01
C PRO A 229 -23.13 21.50 4.14
N TYR A 230 -22.32 22.56 3.96
CA TYR A 230 -21.12 22.50 3.13
C TYR A 230 -19.93 21.98 3.93
N ILE A 231 -19.07 21.17 3.30
CA ILE A 231 -18.14 20.30 4.04
C ILE A 231 -16.68 20.56 3.68
N ASN A 232 -15.85 20.66 4.72
CA ASN A 232 -14.40 20.47 4.73
C ASN A 232 -14.08 19.58 5.94
N GLU A 233 -13.98 18.26 5.74
CA GLU A 233 -13.77 17.26 6.80
C GLU A 233 -12.66 16.26 6.42
N GLY A 234 -12.46 15.19 7.20
CA GLY A 234 -11.52 14.12 6.89
C GLY A 234 -10.08 14.59 6.71
N GLN A 235 -9.61 15.46 7.60
CA GLN A 235 -8.26 16.00 7.51
C GLN A 235 -7.22 14.88 7.67
N SER A 236 -6.11 15.01 6.96
CA SER A 236 -4.89 14.21 7.13
C SER A 236 -3.67 15.05 6.78
N VAL A 237 -2.49 14.65 7.26
CA VAL A 237 -1.26 15.39 7.06
C VAL A 237 -0.30 14.62 6.16
N LEU A 238 0.09 15.25 5.06
CA LEU A 238 1.09 14.73 4.14
C LEU A 238 2.35 15.57 4.18
N ARG A 239 3.51 14.92 4.22
CA ARG A 239 4.82 15.57 4.30
C ARG A 239 5.77 15.02 3.26
N ARG A 240 6.50 15.93 2.62
CA ARG A 240 7.56 15.58 1.68
C ARG A 240 8.56 16.72 1.58
N ASP A 241 9.85 16.40 1.69
CA ASP A 241 10.96 17.34 1.49
C ASP A 241 10.78 18.68 2.26
N GLY A 242 10.34 18.58 3.52
CA GLY A 242 10.09 19.73 4.41
C GLY A 242 8.77 20.47 4.17
N ARG A 243 8.02 20.15 3.12
CA ARG A 243 6.68 20.69 2.84
C ARG A 243 5.61 19.95 3.65
N VAL A 244 4.56 20.68 4.00
CA VAL A 244 3.40 20.18 4.75
C VAL A 244 2.14 20.47 3.96
N HIS A 245 1.32 19.45 3.78
CA HIS A 245 -0.02 19.57 3.23
C HIS A 245 -1.04 19.09 4.26
N ILE A 246 -2.12 19.83 4.43
CA ILE A 246 -3.35 19.33 5.05
C ILE A 246 -4.23 18.88 3.90
N VAL A 247 -4.41 17.58 3.78
CA VAL A 247 -5.32 16.96 2.82
C VAL A 247 -6.66 16.83 3.51
N TYR A 248 -7.75 17.15 2.81
CA TYR A 248 -9.09 17.18 3.39
C TYR A 248 -10.10 16.78 2.33
N SER A 249 -11.30 16.43 2.76
CA SER A 249 -12.41 16.09 1.87
C SER A 249 -13.47 17.18 1.84
N GLY A 250 -14.04 17.41 0.67
CA GLY A 250 -15.14 18.36 0.45
C GLY A 250 -16.33 17.71 -0.25
N ALA A 251 -17.47 18.41 -0.24
CA ALA A 251 -18.82 17.86 -0.43
C ALA A 251 -19.26 16.90 0.69
N GLY A 252 -20.55 16.56 0.77
CA GLY A 252 -21.05 15.67 1.81
C GLY A 252 -20.64 14.23 1.59
N SER A 253 -20.14 13.55 2.63
CA SER A 253 -19.77 12.11 2.60
C SER A 253 -20.94 11.17 2.28
N TRP A 254 -22.18 11.65 2.34
CA TRP A 254 -23.41 10.95 1.91
C TRP A 254 -23.73 11.14 0.43
N THR A 255 -22.89 11.85 -0.31
CA THR A 255 -23.11 12.19 -1.72
C THR A 255 -22.06 11.52 -2.61
N PRO A 256 -22.37 11.24 -3.89
CA PRO A 256 -21.37 10.71 -4.81
C PRO A 256 -20.29 11.75 -5.18
N TYR A 257 -20.44 13.01 -4.77
CA TYR A 257 -19.55 14.13 -5.11
C TYR A 257 -18.38 14.30 -4.15
N TYR A 258 -18.35 13.55 -3.04
CA TYR A 258 -17.27 13.60 -2.05
C TYR A 258 -15.91 13.45 -2.74
N SER A 259 -15.00 14.38 -2.47
CA SER A 259 -13.72 14.51 -3.18
C SER A 259 -12.62 14.98 -2.24
N ILE A 260 -11.37 14.67 -2.54
CA ILE A 260 -10.20 15.05 -1.73
C ILE A 260 -9.50 16.26 -2.36
N GLY A 261 -9.28 17.30 -1.55
CA GLY A 261 -8.46 18.48 -1.87
C GLY A 261 -7.29 18.64 -0.89
N ALA A 262 -6.56 19.75 -1.00
CA ALA A 262 -5.46 20.03 -0.07
C ALA A 262 -5.25 21.52 0.19
N LEU A 263 -4.67 21.81 1.35
CA LEU A 263 -4.03 23.07 1.72
C LEU A 263 -2.52 22.81 1.79
N SER A 264 -1.70 23.68 1.23
CA SER A 264 -0.23 23.56 1.25
C SER A 264 0.39 24.71 2.02
N LEU A 265 1.15 24.41 3.06
CA LEU A 265 1.89 25.42 3.81
C LEU A 265 3.08 25.89 2.98
N ARG A 266 3.24 27.20 2.80
CA ARG A 266 4.42 27.75 2.14
C ARG A 266 5.70 27.43 2.93
N GLU A 267 6.84 27.39 2.25
CA GLU A 267 8.13 27.22 2.91
C GLU A 267 8.37 28.31 3.97
N GLY A 268 8.76 27.89 5.18
CA GLY A 268 8.91 28.77 6.34
C GLY A 268 7.62 29.50 6.76
N GLY A 269 6.46 28.96 6.40
CA GLY A 269 5.15 29.45 6.83
C GLY A 269 4.83 29.07 8.27
N ASP A 270 4.01 29.87 8.94
CA ASP A 270 3.47 29.58 10.27
C ASP A 270 2.14 28.83 10.14
N PRO A 271 2.01 27.58 10.64
CA PRO A 271 0.77 26.81 10.57
C PRO A 271 -0.46 27.53 11.12
N LEU A 272 -0.29 28.49 12.04
CA LEU A 272 -1.38 29.26 12.67
C LEU A 272 -1.77 30.52 11.87
N ARG A 273 -1.18 30.76 10.71
CA ARG A 273 -1.53 31.89 9.83
C ARG A 273 -2.22 31.38 8.58
N ALA A 274 -3.53 31.62 8.47
CA ALA A 274 -4.32 31.16 7.33
C ALA A 274 -3.75 31.62 5.97
N GLU A 275 -3.18 32.84 5.90
CA GLU A 275 -2.57 33.36 4.68
C GLU A 275 -1.27 32.66 4.25
N ASP A 276 -0.66 31.83 5.10
CA ASP A 276 0.51 31.02 4.77
C ASP A 276 0.12 29.69 4.10
N TRP A 277 -1.17 29.36 4.08
CA TRP A 277 -1.72 28.19 3.42
C TRP A 277 -2.30 28.53 2.04
N SER A 278 -1.90 27.76 1.03
CA SER A 278 -2.47 27.82 -0.31
C SER A 278 -3.45 26.68 -0.53
N LYS A 279 -4.71 27.00 -0.82
CA LYS A 279 -5.75 26.03 -1.15
C LYS A 279 -5.68 25.63 -2.62
N HIS A 280 -5.73 24.33 -2.90
CA HIS A 280 -5.79 23.81 -4.26
C HIS A 280 -7.18 24.07 -4.86
N PRO A 281 -7.27 24.64 -6.08
CA PRO A 281 -8.56 25.04 -6.67
C PRO A 281 -9.39 23.84 -7.17
N GLU A 282 -8.74 22.74 -7.54
CA GLU A 282 -9.36 21.52 -8.04
C GLU A 282 -9.11 20.36 -7.07
N PRO A 283 -10.00 19.36 -7.00
CA PRO A 283 -9.76 18.16 -6.20
C PRO A 283 -8.56 17.38 -6.74
N LEU A 284 -7.76 16.82 -5.82
CA LEU A 284 -6.65 15.91 -6.10
C LEU A 284 -7.12 14.47 -6.33
N LEU A 285 -8.28 14.10 -5.78
CA LEU A 285 -8.96 12.84 -6.04
C LEU A 285 -10.47 13.10 -6.11
N ALA A 286 -11.09 12.72 -7.21
CA ALA A 286 -12.50 12.99 -7.49
C ALA A 286 -13.22 11.70 -7.93
N PRO A 287 -14.56 11.66 -7.88
CA PRO A 287 -15.35 10.54 -8.39
C PRO A 287 -15.03 10.22 -9.86
N ASP A 288 -15.03 8.93 -10.19
CA ASP A 288 -14.81 8.40 -11.53
C ASP A 288 -15.82 7.27 -11.79
N ALA A 289 -16.86 7.58 -12.58
CA ALA A 289 -17.90 6.63 -12.90
C ALA A 289 -17.42 5.50 -13.84
N GLU A 290 -16.40 5.74 -14.66
CA GLU A 290 -15.82 4.71 -15.54
C GLU A 290 -15.03 3.69 -14.72
N ALA A 291 -14.32 4.15 -13.69
CA ALA A 291 -13.65 3.29 -12.70
C ALA A 291 -14.62 2.70 -11.66
N GLY A 292 -15.90 3.08 -11.66
CA GLY A 292 -16.88 2.65 -10.65
C GLY A 292 -16.56 3.15 -9.25
N VAL A 293 -15.98 4.34 -9.13
CA VAL A 293 -15.55 4.96 -7.87
C VAL A 293 -16.37 6.21 -7.62
N TYR A 294 -17.18 6.21 -6.56
CA TYR A 294 -17.98 7.35 -6.16
C TYR A 294 -17.59 7.83 -4.76
N GLY A 295 -17.68 9.14 -4.56
CA GLY A 295 -17.39 9.78 -3.28
C GLY A 295 -16.03 9.42 -2.62
N PRO A 296 -14.88 9.45 -3.33
CA PRO A 296 -13.60 9.25 -2.67
C PRO A 296 -13.32 10.37 -1.67
N GLY A 297 -13.12 9.99 -0.41
CA GLY A 297 -12.81 10.93 0.65
C GLY A 297 -12.48 10.21 1.95
N HIS A 298 -12.25 11.01 2.99
CA HIS A 298 -11.60 10.66 4.25
C HIS A 298 -10.42 9.71 4.06
N ASN A 299 -9.21 10.24 4.23
CA ASN A 299 -8.00 9.49 3.92
C ASN A 299 -6.96 9.58 5.03
N SER A 300 -5.98 8.69 4.94
CA SER A 300 -4.72 8.73 5.68
C SER A 300 -3.56 8.43 4.73
N PHE A 301 -2.33 8.53 5.25
CA PHE A 301 -1.12 8.22 4.50
C PHE A 301 -0.28 7.20 5.23
N ALA A 302 0.18 6.19 4.50
CA ALA A 302 1.08 5.17 5.00
C ALA A 302 2.40 5.17 4.21
N ALA A 303 3.51 4.96 4.90
CA ALA A 303 4.79 4.71 4.24
C ALA A 303 4.84 3.27 3.73
N SER A 304 5.54 3.03 2.62
CA SER A 304 5.93 1.67 2.24
C SER A 304 6.83 1.04 3.32
N PRO A 305 6.97 -0.29 3.40
CA PRO A 305 7.74 -0.91 4.47
C PRO A 305 9.21 -0.49 4.48
N ASP A 306 9.80 -0.16 3.33
CA ASP A 306 11.15 0.40 3.21
C ASP A 306 11.25 1.92 3.35
N GLY A 307 10.13 2.62 3.54
CA GLY A 307 10.06 4.07 3.70
C GLY A 307 10.35 4.86 2.42
N THR A 308 10.47 4.22 1.26
CA THR A 308 10.81 4.89 -0.01
C THR A 308 9.60 5.48 -0.73
N GLU A 309 8.40 5.02 -0.40
CA GLU A 309 7.15 5.45 -1.02
C GLU A 309 6.14 5.92 0.02
N THR A 310 5.18 6.71 -0.46
CA THR A 310 4.01 7.13 0.31
C THR A 310 2.77 6.65 -0.42
N TRP A 311 1.81 6.16 0.36
CA TRP A 311 0.56 5.58 -0.11
C TRP A 311 -0.60 6.35 0.52
N ILE A 312 -1.57 6.76 -0.29
CA ILE A 312 -2.85 7.25 0.22
C ILE A 312 -3.75 6.05 0.47
N VAL A 313 -4.38 6.00 1.65
CA VAL A 313 -5.47 5.09 1.95
C VAL A 313 -6.72 5.92 2.16
N TYR A 314 -7.77 5.66 1.39
CA TYR A 314 -9.00 6.46 1.38
C TYR A 314 -10.22 5.55 1.29
N HIS A 315 -11.39 6.00 1.71
CA HIS A 315 -12.61 5.26 1.41
C HIS A 315 -13.29 5.79 0.15
N ALA A 316 -14.10 4.94 -0.47
CA ALA A 316 -15.05 5.34 -1.50
C ALA A 316 -16.14 4.26 -1.63
N THR A 317 -17.21 4.56 -2.36
CA THR A 317 -18.28 3.60 -2.67
C THR A 317 -18.13 3.07 -4.11
N SER A 318 -18.88 2.02 -4.43
CA SER A 318 -18.92 1.43 -5.78
C SER A 318 -20.24 1.71 -6.51
N GLY A 319 -21.24 2.27 -5.83
CA GLY A 319 -22.49 2.74 -6.40
C GLY A 319 -22.73 4.22 -6.14
N GLU A 320 -23.27 4.92 -7.15
CA GLU A 320 -23.63 6.35 -7.07
C GLU A 320 -24.65 6.65 -5.95
N SER A 321 -25.51 5.68 -5.64
CA SER A 321 -26.58 5.81 -4.64
C SER A 321 -26.26 5.17 -3.28
N ASP A 322 -25.01 4.73 -3.06
CA ASP A 322 -24.63 4.03 -1.84
C ASP A 322 -24.68 4.93 -0.59
N GLY A 323 -24.46 6.24 -0.76
CA GLY A 323 -24.42 7.20 0.34
C GLY A 323 -23.38 6.80 1.39
N TRP A 324 -23.81 6.56 2.62
CA TRP A 324 -22.92 6.11 3.70
C TRP A 324 -22.67 4.60 3.76
N ALA A 325 -23.43 3.80 2.99
CA ALA A 325 -23.24 2.35 2.95
C ALA A 325 -22.09 1.98 2.01
N ASN A 326 -21.53 0.77 2.16
CA ASN A 326 -20.56 0.20 1.22
C ASN A 326 -19.32 1.09 1.00
N ARG A 327 -18.94 1.86 2.02
CA ARG A 327 -17.68 2.63 2.02
C ARG A 327 -16.54 1.69 2.32
N LYS A 328 -15.69 1.49 1.32
CA LYS A 328 -14.59 0.51 1.35
C LYS A 328 -13.25 1.24 1.24
N ALA A 329 -12.30 0.87 2.09
CA ALA A 329 -10.93 1.37 2.02
C ALA A 329 -10.25 0.93 0.71
N ARG A 330 -9.52 1.85 0.12
CA ARG A 330 -8.78 1.72 -1.13
C ARG A 330 -7.40 2.34 -0.93
N ALA A 331 -6.40 1.84 -1.64
CA ALA A 331 -5.06 2.42 -1.64
C ALA A 331 -4.58 2.77 -3.04
N ALA A 332 -3.76 3.82 -3.11
CA ALA A 332 -3.00 4.20 -4.30
C ALA A 332 -1.65 4.78 -3.91
N LYS A 333 -0.65 4.64 -4.77
CA LYS A 333 0.67 5.25 -4.56
C LYS A 333 0.56 6.75 -4.79
N VAL A 334 1.14 7.55 -3.91
CA VAL A 334 1.23 9.00 -4.07
C VAL A 334 2.34 9.33 -5.06
N GLY A 335 1.97 9.94 -6.17
CA GLY A 335 2.85 10.63 -7.10
C GLY A 335 3.16 12.05 -6.64
N TRP A 336 4.11 12.67 -7.33
CA TRP A 336 4.53 14.04 -7.06
C TRP A 336 4.74 14.80 -8.37
N THR A 337 4.21 16.01 -8.44
CA THR A 337 4.46 16.92 -9.56
C THR A 337 5.90 17.43 -9.53
N ALA A 338 6.36 18.03 -10.64
CA ALA A 338 7.72 18.58 -10.73
C ALA A 338 8.01 19.71 -9.74
N ASP A 339 6.96 20.41 -9.28
CA ASP A 339 7.00 21.46 -8.25
C ASP A 339 6.75 20.92 -6.82
N GLY A 340 6.65 19.59 -6.66
CA GLY A 340 6.57 18.92 -5.37
C GLY A 340 5.19 18.96 -4.71
N LEU A 341 4.12 19.10 -5.49
CA LEU A 341 2.75 18.95 -5.02
C LEU A 341 2.32 17.47 -5.11
N PRO A 342 1.46 17.00 -4.20
CA PRO A 342 0.94 15.64 -4.26
C PRO A 342 0.06 15.44 -5.50
N ASP A 343 0.24 14.28 -6.13
CA ASP A 343 -0.58 13.79 -7.23
C ASP A 343 -1.06 12.37 -6.88
N PHE A 344 -2.37 12.20 -6.68
CA PHE A 344 -2.94 10.90 -6.31
C PHE A 344 -3.34 10.06 -7.53
N GLY A 345 -3.26 10.63 -8.74
CA GLY A 345 -3.81 10.02 -9.94
C GLY A 345 -5.33 9.84 -9.87
N PRO A 346 -5.93 9.19 -10.89
CA PRO A 346 -7.34 8.81 -10.83
C PRO A 346 -7.56 7.68 -9.82
N PRO A 347 -8.74 7.61 -9.18
CA PRO A 347 -9.06 6.49 -8.31
C PRO A 347 -9.11 5.19 -9.13
N GLN A 348 -8.63 4.09 -8.54
CA GLN A 348 -8.54 2.81 -9.21
C GLN A 348 -9.82 1.97 -9.02
N PRO A 349 -10.28 1.22 -10.05
CA PRO A 349 -11.37 0.25 -9.88
C PRO A 349 -10.96 -0.89 -8.94
N LEU A 350 -11.93 -1.63 -8.40
CA LEU A 350 -11.68 -2.74 -7.48
C LEU A 350 -10.79 -3.83 -8.11
N GLU A 351 -11.04 -4.14 -9.38
CA GLU A 351 -10.32 -5.19 -10.10
C GLU A 351 -8.93 -4.80 -10.60
N ALA A 352 -8.49 -3.55 -10.40
CA ALA A 352 -7.16 -3.14 -10.82
C ALA A 352 -6.07 -3.87 -10.04
N ALA A 353 -5.15 -4.50 -10.76
CA ALA A 353 -3.91 -5.01 -10.18
C ALA A 353 -2.97 -3.83 -9.89
N ILE A 354 -2.91 -3.43 -8.62
CA ILE A 354 -2.10 -2.29 -8.14
C ILE A 354 -0.77 -2.84 -7.65
N GLU A 355 0.36 -2.28 -8.13
CA GLU A 355 1.69 -2.69 -7.65
C GLU A 355 1.79 -2.58 -6.14
N ALA A 356 2.32 -3.60 -5.47
CA ALA A 356 2.48 -3.56 -4.02
C ALA A 356 3.51 -2.49 -3.58
N PRO A 357 3.31 -1.84 -2.41
CA PRO A 357 4.31 -0.96 -1.81
C PRO A 357 5.72 -1.55 -1.78
N SER A 358 6.73 -0.73 -2.04
CA SER A 358 8.14 -1.15 -2.05
C SER A 358 8.58 -1.74 -0.70
N GLY A 359 9.22 -2.90 -0.70
CA GLY A 359 9.57 -3.64 0.51
C GLY A 359 8.43 -4.47 1.11
N MET A 360 7.23 -4.48 0.51
CA MET A 360 6.15 -5.37 0.94
C MET A 360 6.53 -6.84 0.75
N GLY A 361 6.18 -7.68 1.73
CA GLY A 361 6.53 -9.10 1.74
C GLY A 361 7.96 -9.40 2.21
N VAL A 362 8.77 -8.37 2.51
CA VAL A 362 10.11 -8.52 3.07
C VAL A 362 10.03 -8.59 4.61
N LEU A 363 10.27 -9.78 5.16
CA LEU A 363 10.32 -10.00 6.60
C LEU A 363 11.72 -9.68 7.11
N ARG A 364 11.94 -8.46 7.62
CA ARG A 364 13.28 -8.03 8.07
C ARG A 364 13.65 -8.66 9.41
N ALA A 365 14.93 -8.99 9.54
CA ALA A 365 15.50 -9.52 10.78
C ALA A 365 15.40 -8.52 11.95
N GLU A 366 15.43 -7.22 11.67
CA GLU A 366 15.29 -6.17 12.69
C GLU A 366 13.88 -6.09 13.29
N ASP A 367 12.86 -6.50 12.53
CA ASP A 367 11.45 -6.56 12.96
C ASP A 367 11.10 -7.91 13.61
N ALA A 368 12.02 -8.88 13.60
CA ALA A 368 11.81 -10.20 14.18
C ALA A 368 12.04 -10.22 15.70
N ARG A 369 11.29 -11.07 16.38
CA ARG A 369 11.45 -11.30 17.83
C ARG A 369 12.65 -12.23 18.05
N PRO A 370 13.66 -11.83 18.86
CA PRO A 370 14.75 -12.74 19.20
C PRO A 370 14.27 -13.82 20.19
N ASP A 371 14.71 -15.07 19.97
CA ASP A 371 14.50 -16.22 20.85
C ASP A 371 15.81 -17.04 20.94
N GLY A 372 16.68 -16.64 21.88
CA GLY A 372 18.04 -17.18 21.98
C GLY A 372 18.90 -16.80 20.77
N GLU A 373 19.34 -17.79 20.00
CA GLU A 373 20.09 -17.58 18.74
C GLU A 373 19.17 -17.54 17.50
N GLU A 374 17.86 -17.67 17.69
CA GLU A 374 16.88 -17.69 16.61
C GLU A 374 16.17 -16.34 16.48
N LEU A 375 15.80 -16.02 15.25
CA LEU A 375 14.87 -14.96 14.94
C LEU A 375 13.52 -15.58 14.64
N VAL A 376 12.48 -15.10 15.33
CA VAL A 376 11.10 -15.54 15.16
C VAL A 376 10.35 -14.46 14.41
N PHE A 377 9.89 -14.80 13.22
CA PHE A 377 9.01 -13.97 12.41
C PHE A 377 7.56 -14.44 12.63
N SER A 378 6.63 -13.49 12.57
CA SER A 378 5.20 -13.76 12.80
C SER A 378 4.63 -14.80 11.85
N ASP A 379 3.47 -15.34 12.23
CA ASP A 379 2.83 -16.44 11.51
C ASP A 379 2.65 -16.13 10.02
N VAL A 380 3.12 -17.06 9.18
CA VAL A 380 2.72 -17.17 7.79
C VAL A 380 1.60 -18.19 7.73
N VAL A 381 0.43 -17.76 7.28
CA VAL A 381 -0.76 -18.61 7.15
C VAL A 381 -0.65 -19.45 5.88
N SER A 382 -1.01 -20.73 5.99
CA SER A 382 -1.19 -21.61 4.83
C SER A 382 -2.48 -22.39 4.99
N THR A 383 -3.32 -22.42 3.96
CA THR A 383 -4.62 -23.12 3.98
C THR A 383 -4.47 -24.64 3.85
N VAL A 384 -3.32 -25.11 3.37
CA VAL A 384 -2.98 -26.54 3.25
C VAL A 384 -1.52 -26.76 3.68
N GLU A 385 -1.19 -27.99 4.09
CA GLU A 385 0.22 -28.37 4.24
C GLU A 385 0.92 -28.28 2.88
N THR A 386 2.04 -27.55 2.82
CA THR A 386 2.76 -27.32 1.56
C THR A 386 4.25 -27.08 1.78
N VAL A 387 5.03 -27.14 0.70
CA VAL A 387 6.43 -26.72 0.67
C VAL A 387 6.50 -25.44 -0.14
N VAL A 388 7.08 -24.39 0.45
CA VAL A 388 7.23 -23.08 -0.20
C VAL A 388 8.70 -22.73 -0.37
N PRO A 389 9.09 -22.06 -1.47
CA PRO A 389 10.40 -21.45 -1.55
C PRO A 389 10.48 -20.24 -0.61
N VAL A 390 11.63 -20.08 0.01
CA VAL A 390 11.99 -18.93 0.85
C VAL A 390 13.24 -18.30 0.27
N LEU A 391 13.19 -17.00 -0.02
CA LEU A 391 14.36 -16.21 -0.38
C LEU A 391 15.00 -15.65 0.89
N LEU A 392 16.28 -15.92 1.05
CA LEU A 392 17.13 -15.48 2.16
C LEU A 392 17.96 -14.28 1.74
N HIS A 393 17.91 -13.19 2.51
CA HIS A 393 18.85 -12.08 2.39
C HIS A 393 19.90 -12.21 3.49
N TYR A 394 21.18 -12.23 3.13
CA TYR A 394 22.24 -12.42 4.10
C TYR A 394 23.48 -11.59 3.79
N ARG A 395 24.33 -11.44 4.79
CA ARG A 395 25.69 -10.93 4.64
C ARG A 395 26.67 -11.97 5.20
N MET A 396 27.83 -12.11 4.57
CA MET A 396 28.89 -13.00 5.05
C MET A 396 30.02 -12.18 5.67
N ALA A 397 30.52 -12.63 6.82
CA ALA A 397 31.83 -12.24 7.31
C ALA A 397 32.92 -12.74 6.34
N GLU A 398 34.01 -11.97 6.20
CA GLU A 398 35.09 -12.27 5.25
C GLU A 398 35.65 -13.70 5.41
N GLY A 399 35.66 -14.47 4.31
CA GLY A 399 36.28 -15.79 4.23
C GLY A 399 35.54 -16.94 4.95
N GLY A 400 34.32 -16.70 5.45
CA GLY A 400 33.51 -17.72 6.14
C GLY A 400 32.67 -18.61 5.21
N ALA A 401 32.33 -19.81 5.68
CA ALA A 401 31.29 -20.66 5.11
C ALA A 401 30.06 -20.59 6.03
N GLY A 402 28.99 -19.97 5.54
CA GLY A 402 27.80 -19.63 6.33
C GLY A 402 26.64 -20.57 6.05
N ARG A 403 25.76 -20.70 7.04
CA ARG A 403 24.51 -21.45 6.91
C ARG A 403 23.38 -20.70 7.56
N ILE A 404 22.21 -20.78 6.95
CA ILE A 404 20.94 -20.35 7.57
C ILE A 404 20.05 -21.59 7.69
N SER A 405 19.63 -21.88 8.91
CA SER A 405 18.62 -22.90 9.17
C SER A 405 17.25 -22.24 9.29
N LEU A 406 16.25 -22.79 8.60
CA LEU A 406 14.86 -22.35 8.61
C LEU A 406 13.96 -23.45 9.18
N SER A 407 13.02 -23.09 10.05
CA SER A 407 11.98 -24.00 10.52
C SER A 407 10.63 -23.30 10.66
N SER A 408 9.58 -24.09 10.70
CA SER A 408 8.21 -23.66 11.03
C SER A 408 7.72 -24.43 12.26
N SER A 409 6.61 -24.00 12.85
CA SER A 409 5.96 -24.66 14.01
C SER A 409 5.72 -26.17 13.86
N ALA A 410 5.62 -26.69 12.63
CA ALA A 410 5.37 -28.11 12.34
C ALA A 410 6.44 -28.78 11.46
N GLY A 411 7.45 -28.03 11.02
CA GLY A 411 8.46 -28.49 10.06
C GLY A 411 9.77 -28.92 10.72
N LYS A 412 10.50 -29.84 10.06
CA LYS A 412 11.92 -30.02 10.35
C LYS A 412 12.68 -28.81 9.83
N ALA A 413 13.78 -28.48 10.51
CA ALA A 413 14.70 -27.47 10.07
C ALA A 413 15.34 -27.85 8.72
N GLU A 414 15.16 -27.00 7.72
CA GLU A 414 15.89 -27.00 6.45
C GLU A 414 17.14 -26.13 6.61
N THR A 415 18.22 -26.42 5.89
CA THR A 415 19.47 -25.64 5.98
C THR A 415 19.96 -25.24 4.61
N ALA A 416 20.10 -23.94 4.39
CA ALA A 416 20.71 -23.38 3.20
C ALA A 416 22.21 -23.14 3.43
N GLU A 417 23.03 -23.69 2.55
CA GLU A 417 24.44 -23.30 2.41
C GLU A 417 24.53 -21.94 1.72
N LEU A 418 25.41 -21.08 2.21
CA LEU A 418 25.54 -19.71 1.71
C LEU A 418 26.85 -19.53 0.94
N GLU A 419 26.75 -18.87 -0.22
CA GLU A 419 27.90 -18.46 -1.00
C GLU A 419 28.59 -17.25 -0.36
N PRO A 420 29.92 -17.10 -0.51
CA PRO A 420 30.62 -15.91 -0.05
C PRO A 420 30.06 -14.63 -0.70
N THR A 421 29.94 -13.56 0.09
CA THR A 421 29.57 -12.23 -0.40
C THR A 421 30.79 -11.30 -0.37
N ALA A 422 30.82 -10.31 -1.25
CA ALA A 422 31.79 -9.23 -1.15
C ALA A 422 31.54 -8.44 0.15
N THR A 423 32.58 -7.85 0.73
CA THR A 423 32.48 -7.13 2.01
C THR A 423 31.39 -6.04 1.95
N GLY A 424 30.37 -6.18 2.81
CA GLY A 424 29.23 -5.26 2.88
C GLY A 424 28.10 -5.51 1.88
N ALA A 425 28.30 -6.39 0.89
CA ALA A 425 27.27 -6.73 -0.10
C ALA A 425 26.20 -7.67 0.47
N VAL A 426 25.00 -7.59 -0.08
CA VAL A 426 23.90 -8.51 0.23
C VAL A 426 24.00 -9.73 -0.68
N GLY A 427 23.96 -10.91 -0.06
CA GLY A 427 23.81 -12.21 -0.72
C GLY A 427 22.35 -12.66 -0.73
N TYR A 428 22.03 -13.50 -1.71
CA TYR A 428 20.71 -14.08 -1.90
C TYR A 428 20.84 -15.59 -2.05
N ALA A 429 20.03 -16.35 -1.33
CA ALA A 429 19.97 -17.80 -1.42
C ALA A 429 18.51 -18.25 -1.31
N TYR A 430 18.15 -19.33 -1.99
CA TYR A 430 16.83 -19.93 -1.86
C TYR A 430 16.92 -21.16 -0.96
N ALA A 431 15.86 -21.37 -0.20
CA ALA A 431 15.62 -22.58 0.57
C ALA A 431 14.19 -23.04 0.33
N GLU A 432 13.90 -24.28 0.66
CA GLU A 432 12.52 -24.75 0.79
C GLU A 432 12.13 -24.75 2.26
N LEU A 433 10.84 -24.54 2.53
CA LEU A 433 10.29 -24.63 3.87
C LEU A 433 8.95 -25.34 3.82
N LYS A 434 8.79 -26.34 4.68
CA LYS A 434 7.51 -26.97 4.92
C LYS A 434 6.64 -26.11 5.83
N LEU A 435 5.47 -25.69 5.34
CA LEU A 435 4.45 -25.00 6.11
C LEU A 435 3.28 -25.94 6.41
N PRO A 436 2.82 -26.07 7.67
CA PRO A 436 1.62 -26.81 7.99
C PRO A 436 0.36 -26.07 7.54
N GLU A 437 -0.75 -26.82 7.45
CA GLU A 437 -2.10 -26.23 7.42
C GLU A 437 -2.34 -25.38 8.68
N GLY A 438 -2.95 -24.21 8.51
CA GLY A 438 -3.10 -23.17 9.53
C GLY A 438 -1.88 -22.25 9.66
N GLY A 439 -0.73 -22.64 9.09
CA GLY A 439 0.50 -21.86 9.13
C GLY A 439 1.29 -21.96 10.44
N GLY A 440 2.21 -21.01 10.64
CA GLY A 440 2.88 -20.85 11.93
C GLY A 440 4.12 -19.96 11.90
N GLU A 441 4.71 -19.78 13.09
CA GLU A 441 5.91 -18.97 13.29
C GLU A 441 7.04 -19.49 12.40
N LEU A 442 7.64 -18.57 11.64
CA LEU A 442 8.87 -18.82 10.91
C LEU A 442 10.05 -18.55 11.84
N ARG A 443 10.99 -19.49 11.88
CA ARG A 443 12.19 -19.39 12.70
C ARG A 443 13.41 -19.50 11.81
N ALA A 444 14.39 -18.64 12.05
CA ALA A 444 15.65 -18.67 11.34
C ALA A 444 16.84 -18.56 12.30
N ARG A 445 17.88 -19.35 12.03
CA ARG A 445 19.17 -19.29 12.74
C ARG A 445 20.31 -19.14 11.74
N ALA A 446 21.05 -18.05 11.84
CA ALA A 446 22.29 -17.86 11.08
C ALA A 446 23.50 -18.43 11.83
N SER A 447 24.46 -19.02 11.11
CA SER A 447 25.68 -19.59 11.66
C SER A 447 26.84 -19.52 10.67
N GLY A 448 28.06 -19.81 11.12
CA GLY A 448 29.24 -19.86 10.24
C GLY A 448 29.68 -18.49 9.68
N GLY A 449 29.44 -17.41 10.43
CA GLY A 449 29.74 -16.04 10.00
C GLY A 449 28.70 -15.41 9.09
N ALA A 450 27.54 -16.06 8.90
CA ALA A 450 26.39 -15.47 8.25
C ALA A 450 25.62 -14.54 9.20
N GLU A 451 25.13 -13.44 8.65
CA GLU A 451 24.15 -12.53 9.24
C GLU A 451 22.88 -12.61 8.39
N LEU A 452 21.73 -12.94 8.99
CA LEU A 452 20.44 -12.88 8.32
C LEU A 452 19.94 -11.43 8.32
N LEU A 453 19.54 -10.93 7.15
CA LEU A 453 18.99 -9.58 6.98
C LEU A 453 17.47 -9.59 6.81
N ALA A 454 16.94 -10.54 6.04
CA ALA A 454 15.51 -10.67 5.77
C ALA A 454 15.14 -12.03 5.17
N LEU A 455 13.84 -12.34 5.18
CA LEU A 455 13.23 -13.48 4.50
C LEU A 455 12.10 -13.01 3.59
N GLU A 456 11.86 -13.71 2.48
CA GLU A 456 10.71 -13.48 1.61
C GLU A 456 10.09 -14.80 1.15
N LEU A 457 8.79 -14.76 0.88
CA LEU A 457 8.06 -15.79 0.16
C LEU A 457 7.74 -15.23 -1.24
N PRO A 458 8.50 -15.58 -2.29
CA PRO A 458 8.36 -14.99 -3.63
C PRO A 458 7.16 -15.61 -4.37
N ARG A 459 5.98 -15.55 -3.73
CA ARG A 459 4.70 -16.05 -4.21
C ARG A 459 3.87 -14.90 -4.76
N PHE A 460 3.24 -15.15 -5.90
CA PHE A 460 2.36 -14.21 -6.57
C PHE A 460 1.00 -14.87 -6.78
N GLU A 461 -0.01 -14.39 -6.05
CA GLU A 461 -1.39 -14.85 -6.17
C GLU A 461 -1.96 -14.44 -7.53
N ALA A 462 -2.57 -15.38 -8.24
CA ALA A 462 -3.03 -15.16 -9.59
C ALA A 462 -4.29 -14.27 -9.62
N GLU A 463 -5.16 -14.38 -8.62
CA GLU A 463 -6.31 -13.49 -8.46
C GLU A 463 -5.92 -12.02 -8.32
N TRP A 464 -4.69 -11.72 -7.90
CA TRP A 464 -4.18 -10.35 -7.77
C TRP A 464 -3.46 -9.84 -9.02
N GLY A 465 -3.28 -10.69 -10.02
CA GLY A 465 -2.77 -10.30 -11.32
C GLY A 465 -3.80 -9.57 -12.17
N GLU A 466 -3.33 -9.00 -13.27
CA GLU A 466 -4.15 -8.42 -14.32
C GLU A 466 -4.77 -9.55 -15.15
N MET A 467 -6.10 -9.71 -15.07
CA MET A 467 -6.83 -10.69 -15.87
C MET A 467 -6.81 -10.31 -17.35
N LEU A 468 -6.48 -11.26 -18.23
CA LEU A 468 -6.34 -11.08 -19.67
C LEU A 468 -7.38 -11.89 -20.43
N GLY A 469 -7.94 -11.29 -21.49
CA GLY A 469 -8.93 -11.96 -22.33
C GLY A 469 -10.21 -12.28 -21.55
N GLY A 470 -10.72 -13.49 -21.71
CA GLY A 470 -11.88 -13.98 -20.95
C GLY A 470 -11.55 -14.57 -19.58
N ALA A 471 -10.45 -14.15 -18.94
CA ALA A 471 -10.11 -14.61 -17.59
C ALA A 471 -10.88 -13.80 -16.53
N GLU A 472 -11.20 -14.43 -15.40
CA GLU A 472 -11.84 -13.78 -14.26
C GLU A 472 -11.28 -14.31 -12.94
N GLU A 473 -11.46 -13.55 -11.87
CA GLU A 473 -11.26 -14.04 -10.52
C GLU A 473 -12.40 -14.99 -10.14
N ASN A 474 -12.06 -16.12 -9.52
CA ASN A 474 -13.01 -17.14 -9.11
C ASN A 474 -12.79 -17.56 -7.67
N GLU A 475 -13.77 -17.30 -6.81
CA GLU A 475 -13.82 -17.87 -5.45
C GLU A 475 -13.68 -19.39 -5.49
N ASN A 476 -12.75 -19.91 -4.69
CA ASN A 476 -12.42 -21.30 -4.63
C ASN A 476 -11.80 -21.68 -3.28
N VAL A 477 -12.54 -22.45 -2.48
CA VAL A 477 -12.11 -22.91 -1.15
C VAL A 477 -10.87 -23.80 -1.14
N PHE A 478 -10.46 -24.33 -2.30
CA PHE A 478 -9.24 -25.15 -2.43
C PHE A 478 -8.00 -24.32 -2.79
N ALA A 479 -8.18 -23.03 -3.12
CA ALA A 479 -7.10 -22.13 -3.45
C ALA A 479 -6.51 -21.48 -2.19
N SER A 480 -5.25 -21.07 -2.26
CA SER A 480 -4.45 -20.71 -1.10
C SER A 480 -5.04 -19.56 -0.28
N ARG A 481 -5.79 -18.65 -0.90
CA ARG A 481 -6.49 -17.53 -0.26
C ARG A 481 -8.00 -17.51 -0.52
N GLY A 482 -8.55 -18.64 -0.95
CA GLY A 482 -9.98 -18.75 -1.23
C GLY A 482 -10.41 -18.21 -2.59
N ALA A 483 -9.46 -17.82 -3.46
CA ALA A 483 -9.70 -17.38 -4.83
C ALA A 483 -8.58 -17.85 -5.77
N ALA A 484 -8.85 -17.86 -7.07
CA ALA A 484 -7.90 -18.22 -8.12
C ALA A 484 -8.26 -17.49 -9.43
N ALA A 485 -7.32 -17.39 -10.36
CA ALA A 485 -7.61 -16.93 -11.72
C ALA A 485 -8.23 -18.06 -12.55
N LEU A 486 -9.48 -17.91 -12.98
CA LEU A 486 -10.15 -18.83 -13.89
C LEU A 486 -9.87 -18.44 -15.34
N LEU A 487 -9.18 -19.33 -16.06
CA LEU A 487 -8.91 -19.18 -17.49
C LEU A 487 -9.95 -20.01 -18.25
N HIS A 488 -11.00 -19.35 -18.76
CA HIS A 488 -12.16 -20.03 -19.35
C HIS A 488 -11.89 -20.69 -20.69
N GLU A 489 -10.95 -20.13 -21.46
CA GLU A 489 -10.71 -20.53 -22.85
C GLU A 489 -9.28 -20.25 -23.28
N ALA A 490 -8.91 -20.78 -24.45
CA ALA A 490 -7.62 -20.50 -25.05
C ALA A 490 -7.48 -18.99 -25.33
N GLY A 491 -6.39 -18.39 -24.82
CA GLY A 491 -6.14 -16.96 -24.89
C GLY A 491 -6.50 -16.21 -23.60
N ALA A 492 -7.34 -16.77 -22.73
CA ALA A 492 -7.53 -16.26 -21.38
C ALA A 492 -6.25 -16.45 -20.57
N GLY A 493 -5.88 -15.46 -19.77
CA GLY A 493 -4.65 -15.52 -18.98
C GLY A 493 -4.67 -14.56 -17.80
N VAL A 494 -3.57 -14.58 -17.06
CA VAL A 494 -3.28 -13.61 -16.01
C VAL A 494 -1.87 -13.09 -16.22
N ARG A 495 -1.70 -11.78 -16.09
CA ARG A 495 -0.41 -11.10 -16.07
C ARG A 495 -0.07 -10.75 -14.63
N LEU A 496 1.09 -11.19 -14.18
CA LEU A 496 1.70 -10.86 -12.90
C LEU A 496 2.74 -9.77 -13.15
N PRO A 497 2.40 -8.48 -12.98
CA PRO A 497 3.37 -7.41 -13.15
C PRO A 497 4.28 -7.29 -11.92
N ASN A 498 5.38 -6.54 -12.07
CA ASN A 498 6.30 -6.22 -10.98
C ASN A 498 6.85 -7.46 -10.23
N VAL A 499 7.10 -8.56 -10.94
CA VAL A 499 7.84 -9.72 -10.42
C VAL A 499 9.31 -9.36 -10.38
N ARG A 500 9.89 -9.22 -9.20
CA ARG A 500 11.28 -8.79 -9.01
C ARG A 500 12.17 -9.95 -8.59
N VAL A 501 13.32 -10.07 -9.25
CA VAL A 501 14.38 -11.00 -8.85
C VAL A 501 15.67 -10.26 -8.52
N PRO A 502 16.46 -10.72 -7.52
CA PRO A 502 17.64 -10.00 -7.06
C PRO A 502 18.82 -10.08 -8.02
N LYS A 503 18.88 -11.09 -8.90
CA LYS A 503 19.97 -11.29 -9.87
C LYS A 503 19.42 -11.76 -11.19
N SER A 504 20.09 -11.40 -12.29
CA SER A 504 19.79 -11.96 -13.61
C SER A 504 20.13 -13.45 -13.61
N GLY A 505 19.22 -14.30 -14.08
CA GLY A 505 19.42 -15.75 -14.02
C GLY A 505 18.31 -16.57 -14.67
N THR A 506 18.46 -17.90 -14.60
CA THR A 506 17.39 -18.83 -14.92
C THR A 506 16.64 -19.12 -13.62
N TYR A 507 15.34 -18.83 -13.61
CA TYR A 507 14.43 -19.05 -12.50
C TYR A 507 13.43 -20.13 -12.85
N THR A 508 13.10 -20.96 -11.87
CA THR A 508 11.95 -21.85 -11.89
C THR A 508 10.71 -21.03 -11.57
N VAL A 509 9.71 -21.13 -12.44
CA VAL A 509 8.35 -20.63 -12.22
C VAL A 509 7.48 -21.83 -11.92
N SER A 510 7.15 -22.01 -10.63
CA SER A 510 6.30 -23.11 -10.16
C SER A 510 4.88 -22.59 -10.02
N VAL A 511 3.96 -23.09 -10.84
CA VAL A 511 2.57 -22.63 -10.93
C VAL A 511 1.64 -23.68 -10.35
N ALA A 512 0.80 -23.25 -9.42
CA ALA A 512 -0.25 -24.07 -8.83
C ALA A 512 -1.51 -24.04 -9.70
N VAL A 513 -1.93 -25.21 -10.20
CA VAL A 513 -3.03 -25.32 -11.16
C VAL A 513 -4.08 -26.33 -10.69
N LEU A 514 -5.35 -25.94 -10.84
CA LEU A 514 -6.54 -26.80 -10.72
C LEU A 514 -7.15 -27.01 -12.11
N ASN A 515 -7.22 -28.25 -12.56
CA ASN A 515 -7.65 -28.64 -13.89
C ASN A 515 -8.46 -29.95 -13.87
N PRO A 516 -9.80 -29.88 -13.94
CA PRO A 516 -10.63 -31.08 -14.01
C PRO A 516 -10.75 -31.68 -15.43
N ALA A 517 -10.13 -31.08 -16.45
CA ALA A 517 -10.35 -31.39 -17.86
C ALA A 517 -9.12 -32.01 -18.56
N ASP A 518 -9.39 -32.84 -19.58
CA ASP A 518 -8.37 -33.39 -20.47
C ASP A 518 -7.89 -32.37 -21.51
N GLY A 519 -6.61 -32.49 -21.89
CA GLY A 519 -6.02 -31.73 -23.00
C GLY A 519 -5.79 -30.25 -22.73
N SER A 520 -5.84 -29.82 -21.47
CA SER A 520 -5.52 -28.46 -21.06
C SER A 520 -4.03 -28.16 -21.26
N LYS A 521 -3.71 -26.93 -21.66
CA LYS A 521 -2.33 -26.46 -21.85
C LYS A 521 -2.17 -25.06 -21.27
N LEU A 522 -1.07 -24.83 -20.55
CA LEU A 522 -0.72 -23.53 -19.98
C LEU A 522 0.59 -23.02 -20.59
N GLU A 523 0.62 -21.79 -21.10
CA GLU A 523 1.85 -21.10 -21.48
C GLU A 523 2.30 -20.17 -20.35
N ILE A 524 3.56 -20.28 -19.96
CA ILE A 524 4.26 -19.37 -19.06
C ILE A 524 5.23 -18.55 -19.90
N SER A 525 5.15 -17.22 -19.79
CA SER A 525 6.01 -16.34 -20.58
C SER A 525 6.52 -15.12 -19.82
N ALA A 526 7.73 -14.68 -20.16
CA ALA A 526 8.34 -13.45 -19.65
C ALA A 526 9.37 -12.94 -20.67
N GLY A 527 9.42 -11.63 -20.93
CA GLY A 527 10.45 -11.02 -21.79
C GLY A 527 10.57 -11.63 -23.19
N GLY A 528 9.47 -12.15 -23.76
CA GLY A 528 9.43 -12.83 -25.05
C GLY A 528 9.82 -14.31 -25.02
N ALA A 529 10.36 -14.83 -23.92
CA ALA A 529 10.54 -16.27 -23.72
C ALA A 529 9.19 -16.93 -23.37
N LYS A 530 8.96 -18.14 -23.90
CA LYS A 530 7.70 -18.87 -23.74
C LYS A 530 7.97 -20.35 -23.46
N ARG A 531 7.16 -20.95 -22.59
CA ARG A 531 7.14 -22.40 -22.31
C ARG A 531 5.68 -22.84 -22.21
N THR A 532 5.32 -23.90 -22.92
CA THR A 532 3.96 -24.46 -22.87
C THR A 532 4.01 -25.81 -22.17
N LEU A 533 3.16 -25.99 -21.18
CA LEU A 533 3.03 -27.19 -20.37
C LEU A 533 1.71 -27.89 -20.70
N ASP A 534 1.76 -29.21 -20.81
CA ASP A 534 0.56 -30.05 -20.84
C ASP A 534 0.08 -30.22 -19.39
N ILE A 535 -1.19 -29.91 -19.15
CA ILE A 535 -1.79 -29.92 -17.82
C ILE A 535 -2.69 -31.15 -17.73
N GLU A 536 -2.29 -32.10 -16.90
CA GLU A 536 -3.03 -33.34 -16.70
C GLU A 536 -4.35 -33.08 -15.96
N PRO A 537 -5.39 -33.90 -16.21
CA PRO A 537 -6.59 -33.90 -15.40
C PRO A 537 -6.29 -34.23 -13.95
N GLN A 538 -7.04 -33.58 -13.06
CA GLN A 538 -6.93 -33.70 -11.61
C GLN A 538 -8.31 -33.98 -11.02
N GLN A 539 -8.33 -34.57 -9.84
CA GLN A 539 -9.57 -34.66 -9.08
C GLN A 539 -10.06 -33.26 -8.70
N ARG A 540 -11.37 -33.13 -8.44
CA ARG A 540 -11.92 -31.86 -7.97
C ARG A 540 -11.22 -31.43 -6.69
N GLY A 541 -10.69 -30.21 -6.68
CA GLY A 541 -9.99 -29.62 -5.53
C GLY A 541 -8.54 -30.08 -5.36
N GLU A 542 -8.02 -30.91 -6.26
CA GLU A 542 -6.62 -31.35 -6.23
C GLU A 542 -5.73 -30.32 -6.94
N LEU A 543 -4.99 -29.52 -6.16
CA LEU A 543 -3.97 -28.61 -6.64
C LEU A 543 -2.70 -29.40 -7.04
N ARG A 544 -2.13 -29.15 -8.22
CA ARG A 544 -0.76 -29.64 -8.54
C ARG A 544 0.14 -28.52 -9.04
N MET A 545 1.42 -28.66 -8.74
CA MET A 545 2.48 -27.77 -9.22
C MET A 545 2.95 -28.19 -10.61
N TYR A 546 3.09 -27.21 -11.50
CA TYR A 546 3.71 -27.34 -12.81
C TYR A 546 4.84 -26.33 -12.92
N GLU A 547 5.94 -26.71 -13.55
CA GLU A 547 7.16 -25.89 -13.54
C GLU A 547 7.68 -25.59 -14.94
N ALA A 548 8.22 -24.40 -15.12
CA ALA A 548 9.00 -24.03 -16.28
C ALA A 548 10.19 -23.15 -15.89
N GLU A 549 11.29 -23.29 -16.60
CA GLU A 549 12.44 -22.40 -16.46
C GLU A 549 12.32 -21.19 -17.40
N LEU A 550 12.48 -19.99 -16.83
CA LEU A 550 12.54 -18.73 -17.56
C LEU A 550 13.80 -17.95 -17.19
N LYS A 551 14.36 -17.24 -18.17
CA LYS A 551 15.44 -16.29 -17.91
C LYS A 551 14.85 -14.94 -17.54
N LEU A 552 15.18 -14.44 -16.36
CA LEU A 552 14.70 -13.16 -15.86
C LEU A 552 15.91 -12.22 -15.67
N PRO A 553 15.81 -10.95 -16.11
CA PRO A 553 16.77 -9.92 -15.71
C PRO A 553 16.60 -9.56 -14.23
N ALA A 554 17.67 -9.09 -13.59
CA ALA A 554 17.59 -8.48 -12.27
C ALA A 554 16.60 -7.32 -12.25
N GLY A 555 15.87 -7.15 -11.15
CA GLY A 555 14.82 -6.15 -11.03
C GLY A 555 13.47 -6.65 -11.56
N ALA A 556 12.61 -5.71 -11.96
CA ALA A 556 11.22 -5.99 -12.28
C ALA A 556 11.04 -6.61 -13.67
N SER A 557 10.17 -7.63 -13.74
CA SER A 557 9.67 -8.27 -14.94
C SER A 557 8.15 -8.46 -14.84
N ALA A 558 7.51 -8.79 -15.96
CA ALA A 558 6.14 -9.30 -15.96
C ALA A 558 6.15 -10.77 -16.40
N ILE A 559 5.33 -11.58 -15.73
CA ILE A 559 5.11 -12.99 -16.09
C ILE A 559 3.65 -13.15 -16.51
N GLU A 560 3.41 -13.76 -17.66
CA GLU A 560 2.06 -14.07 -18.14
C GLU A 560 1.83 -15.58 -18.11
N LEU A 561 0.68 -15.97 -17.56
CA LEU A 561 0.18 -17.34 -17.50
C LEU A 561 -1.07 -17.41 -18.37
N THR A 562 -0.99 -18.06 -19.53
CA THR A 562 -2.08 -18.04 -20.53
C THR A 562 -2.52 -19.44 -20.90
N ALA A 563 -3.82 -19.71 -20.82
CA ALA A 563 -4.38 -20.95 -21.34
C ALA A 563 -4.18 -21.03 -22.86
N ARG A 564 -3.62 -22.13 -23.35
CA ARG A 564 -3.48 -22.43 -24.78
C ARG A 564 -4.49 -23.46 -25.26
N ALA A 565 -5.05 -24.23 -24.33
CA ALA A 565 -6.15 -25.15 -24.55
C ALA A 565 -6.84 -25.46 -23.21
N GLY A 566 -8.12 -25.79 -23.26
CA GLY A 566 -8.90 -26.16 -22.09
C GLY A 566 -9.29 -24.98 -21.19
N SER A 567 -10.02 -25.30 -20.12
CA SER A 567 -10.34 -24.37 -19.03
C SER A 567 -9.66 -24.87 -17.76
N LEU A 568 -8.91 -23.99 -17.11
CA LEU A 568 -8.13 -24.30 -15.91
C LEU A 568 -8.15 -23.12 -14.95
N ARG A 569 -7.79 -23.35 -13.70
CA ARG A 569 -7.57 -22.28 -12.72
C ARG A 569 -6.12 -22.25 -12.31
N VAL A 570 -5.58 -21.05 -12.18
CA VAL A 570 -4.26 -20.79 -11.60
C VAL A 570 -4.47 -20.18 -10.22
N ASP A 571 -3.90 -20.81 -9.19
CA ASP A 571 -3.94 -20.30 -7.81
C ASP A 571 -2.82 -19.27 -7.61
N PHE A 572 -1.56 -19.70 -7.71
CA PHE A 572 -0.40 -18.82 -7.59
C PHE A 572 0.77 -19.25 -8.47
N ALA A 573 1.79 -18.39 -8.54
CA ALA A 573 3.11 -18.72 -9.06
C ALA A 573 4.19 -18.38 -8.03
N ASP A 574 5.10 -19.33 -7.79
CA ASP A 574 6.31 -19.14 -6.99
C ASP A 574 7.53 -18.95 -7.93
N ILE A 575 8.34 -17.92 -7.69
CA ILE A 575 9.49 -17.56 -8.54
C ILE A 575 10.80 -17.71 -7.77
N TRP A 576 11.61 -18.70 -8.15
CA TRP A 576 12.75 -19.10 -7.31
C TRP A 576 13.84 -19.82 -8.10
N ILE A 577 15.01 -20.02 -7.46
CA ILE A 577 16.08 -20.88 -7.97
C ILE A 577 16.10 -22.13 -7.10
N ARG A 578 15.96 -23.32 -7.71
CA ARG A 578 15.98 -24.58 -6.96
C ARG A 578 17.39 -24.81 -6.36
N PRO A 579 17.50 -25.08 -5.05
CA PRO A 579 18.77 -25.45 -4.44
C PRO A 579 19.36 -26.72 -5.11
N GLY A 580 20.63 -26.67 -5.51
CA GLY A 580 21.35 -27.82 -6.05
C GLY A 580 21.04 -28.21 -7.52
N GLY A 581 20.39 -27.31 -8.27
CA GLY A 581 20.15 -27.45 -9.72
C GLY A 581 21.39 -27.23 -10.59
#